data_AF-A0A9E5GRX7-F1
#
_entry.id   AF-A0A9E5GRX7-F1
#
_cell.length_a   1.000
_cell.length_b   1.000
_cell.length_c   1.000
_cell.angle_alpha   90.00
_cell.angle_beta   90.00
_cell.angle_gamma   90.00
#
_symmetry.space_group_name_H-M   'P 1'
#
loop_
_entity.id
_entity.type
_entity.pdbx_description
1 polymer ?
#
loop_
_entity_poly.entity_id
_entity_poly.type
_entity_poly.pdbx_seq_one_letter_code
_entity_poly.pdbx_strand_id
1 'polypeptide(L)'
;MLLFLHMKKVIKKAKDFTYSLVPELISASDLQRKSGKILRMLKDSTQPYFIVKNNKPTGVIVGIEEYNRLKRMQKEIEMKDVLKIINDGEKELKEGQVKELKGSVYDLWKKLQ
;
A
#
# COMPACT_ATOMS: atom_id res chain seq x y z
N MET A 1 10.99 -31.96 -8.30
CA MET A 1 10.94 -31.12 -9.53
C MET A 1 9.82 -30.08 -9.52
N LEU A 2 8.57 -30.46 -9.17
CA LEU A 2 7.42 -29.54 -9.05
C LEU A 2 7.62 -28.38 -8.06
N LEU A 3 8.19 -28.65 -6.88
CA LEU A 3 8.45 -27.63 -5.86
C LEU A 3 9.41 -26.53 -6.36
N PHE A 4 10.43 -26.92 -7.12
CA PHE A 4 11.48 -26.02 -7.63
C PHE A 4 10.94 -25.11 -8.75
N LEU A 5 10.06 -25.64 -9.60
CA LEU A 5 9.35 -24.86 -10.62
C LEU A 5 8.41 -23.84 -9.97
N HIS A 6 7.72 -24.23 -8.90
CA HIS A 6 6.84 -23.33 -8.15
C HIS A 6 7.64 -22.19 -7.49
N MET A 7 8.76 -22.50 -6.84
CA MET A 7 9.68 -21.50 -6.28
C MET A 7 10.20 -20.53 -7.34
N LYS A 8 10.65 -21.02 -8.50
CA LYS A 8 11.11 -20.13 -9.60
C LYS A 8 9.99 -19.21 -10.10
N LYS A 9 8.75 -19.70 -10.15
CA LYS A 9 7.58 -18.91 -10.57
C LYS A 9 7.22 -17.83 -9.55
N VAL A 10 7.32 -18.14 -8.25
CA VAL A 10 7.14 -17.18 -7.15
C VAL A 10 8.24 -16.12 -7.15
N ILE A 11 9.51 -16.52 -7.30
CA ILE A 11 10.66 -15.60 -7.34
C ILE A 11 10.58 -14.67 -8.55
N LYS A 12 10.21 -15.18 -9.74
CA LYS A 12 10.00 -14.36 -10.94
C LYS A 12 8.89 -13.33 -10.69
N LYS A 13 7.74 -13.77 -10.17
CA LYS A 13 6.59 -12.90 -9.87
C LYS A 13 6.94 -11.84 -8.81
N ALA A 14 7.75 -12.15 -7.81
CA ALA A 14 8.20 -11.17 -6.81
C ALA A 14 9.17 -10.13 -7.39
N LYS A 15 10.04 -10.53 -8.32
CA LYS A 15 10.97 -9.63 -9.01
C LYS A 15 10.25 -8.63 -9.93
N ASP A 16 9.06 -8.98 -10.40
CA ASP A 16 8.21 -8.10 -11.21
C ASP A 16 7.54 -6.98 -10.39
N PHE A 17 7.54 -7.01 -9.05
CA PHE A 17 6.81 -6.05 -8.20
C PHE A 17 7.69 -5.12 -7.34
N THR A 18 9.01 -5.12 -7.55
CA THR A 18 9.91 -4.14 -6.93
C THR A 18 9.94 -2.86 -7.75
N TYR A 19 9.50 -1.75 -7.15
CA TYR A 19 9.62 -0.44 -7.77
C TYR A 19 11.08 -0.02 -7.92
N SER A 20 11.37 0.67 -9.01
CA SER A 20 12.62 1.43 -9.14
C SER A 20 12.71 2.48 -8.01
N LEU A 21 13.91 2.65 -7.46
CA LEU A 21 14.23 3.70 -6.50
C LEU A 21 14.10 5.11 -7.11
N VAL A 22 14.29 5.22 -8.43
CA VAL A 22 14.10 6.46 -9.17
C VAL A 22 12.70 6.45 -9.79
N PRO A 23 11.82 7.39 -9.43
CA PRO A 23 10.47 7.46 -9.96
C PRO A 23 10.49 7.87 -11.44
N GLU A 24 9.67 7.21 -12.25
CA GLU A 24 9.46 7.64 -13.63
C GLU A 24 8.55 8.87 -13.63
N LEU A 25 9.06 10.00 -14.14
CA LEU A 25 8.33 11.27 -14.18
C LEU A 25 7.77 11.52 -15.57
N ILE A 26 6.55 12.06 -15.62
CA ILE A 26 5.94 12.53 -16.85
C ILE A 26 5.27 13.89 -16.65
N SER A 27 5.47 14.82 -17.58
CA SER A 27 4.76 16.10 -17.53
C SER A 27 3.27 15.91 -17.83
N ALA A 28 2.40 16.72 -17.22
CA ALA A 28 0.97 16.71 -17.55
C ALA A 28 0.71 16.93 -19.06
N SER A 29 1.53 17.75 -19.71
CA SER A 29 1.45 18.01 -21.16
C SER A 29 1.87 16.81 -22.00
N ASP A 30 2.91 16.07 -21.60
CA ASP A 30 3.30 14.83 -22.27
C ASP A 30 2.25 13.74 -22.10
N LEU A 31 1.64 13.64 -20.91
CA LEU A 31 0.55 12.72 -20.66
C LEU A 31 -0.62 12.95 -21.62
N GLN A 32 -1.00 14.23 -21.83
CA GLN A 32 -2.05 14.58 -22.77
C GLN A 32 -1.69 14.21 -24.23
N ARG A 33 -0.45 14.50 -24.66
CA ARG A 33 -0.01 14.29 -26.05
C ARG A 33 0.32 12.83 -26.38
N LYS A 34 0.78 12.04 -25.41
CA LYS A 34 1.33 10.69 -25.60
C LYS A 34 0.52 9.61 -24.86
N SER A 35 -0.71 9.91 -24.47
CA SER A 35 -1.59 9.06 -23.64
C SER A 35 -1.61 7.59 -24.09
N GLY A 36 -1.83 7.33 -25.38
CA GLY A 36 -1.88 5.96 -25.92
C GLY A 36 -0.58 5.17 -25.74
N LYS A 37 0.59 5.81 -25.85
CA LYS A 37 1.89 5.14 -25.61
C LYS A 37 2.07 4.82 -24.14
N ILE A 38 1.73 5.76 -23.27
CA ILE A 38 1.86 5.63 -21.81
C ILE A 38 0.95 4.53 -21.29
N LEU A 39 -0.30 4.48 -21.74
CA LEU A 39 -1.26 3.44 -21.35
C LEU A 39 -0.78 2.03 -21.74
N ARG A 40 -0.11 1.89 -22.89
CA ARG A 40 0.51 0.61 -23.28
C ARG A 40 1.67 0.24 -22.36
N MET A 41 2.55 1.19 -22.03
CA MET A 41 3.67 0.96 -21.12
C MET A 41 3.20 0.55 -19.72
N LEU A 42 2.11 1.17 -19.22
CA LEU A 42 1.49 0.84 -17.93
C LEU A 42 0.85 -0.55 -17.87
N LYS A 43 0.42 -1.10 -19.01
CA LYS A 43 -0.22 -2.42 -19.05
C LYS A 43 0.79 -3.53 -18.73
N ASP A 44 2.00 -3.38 -19.25
CA ASP A 44 3.05 -4.41 -19.18
C ASP A 44 4.06 -4.13 -18.05
N SER A 45 3.87 -3.04 -17.29
CA SER A 45 4.76 -2.60 -16.23
C SER A 45 4.03 -2.46 -14.90
N THR A 46 4.71 -2.82 -13.82
CA THR A 46 4.27 -2.55 -12.44
C THR A 46 4.76 -1.18 -11.97
N GLN A 47 5.61 -0.50 -12.73
CA GLN A 47 6.20 0.77 -12.32
C GLN A 47 5.19 1.94 -12.40
N PRO A 48 5.02 2.72 -11.32
CA PRO A 48 4.21 3.94 -11.34
C PRO A 48 4.88 5.06 -12.13
N TYR A 49 4.07 5.85 -12.84
CA TYR A 49 4.48 7.14 -13.39
C TYR A 49 3.94 8.28 -12.54
N PHE A 50 4.84 9.15 -12.10
CA PHE A 50 4.50 10.37 -11.39
C PHE A 50 4.23 11.50 -12.38
N ILE A 51 3.02 12.05 -12.31
CA ILE A 51 2.62 13.19 -13.13
C ILE A 51 3.13 14.46 -12.46
N VAL A 52 3.87 15.26 -13.22
CA VAL A 52 4.45 16.53 -12.77
C VAL A 52 3.81 17.68 -13.54
N LYS A 53 3.40 18.73 -12.81
CA LYS A 53 2.94 20.00 -13.37
C LYS A 53 3.68 21.14 -12.67
N ASN A 54 4.24 22.08 -13.44
CA ASN A 54 5.04 23.19 -12.91
C ASN A 54 6.13 22.72 -11.92
N ASN A 55 6.87 21.67 -12.31
CA ASN A 55 7.93 21.03 -11.51
C ASN A 55 7.48 20.45 -10.16
N LYS A 56 6.18 20.22 -9.95
CA LYS A 56 5.63 19.59 -8.74
C LYS A 56 4.88 18.30 -9.08
N PRO A 57 5.18 17.18 -8.39
CA PRO A 57 4.35 15.99 -8.46
C PRO A 57 2.90 16.34 -8.09
N THR A 58 1.96 15.96 -8.95
CA THR A 58 0.53 16.28 -8.81
C THR A 58 -0.32 15.03 -8.70
N GLY A 59 0.15 13.89 -9.23
CA GLY A 59 -0.55 12.63 -9.16
C GLY A 59 0.33 11.48 -9.62
N VAL A 60 -0.23 10.27 -9.57
CA VAL A 60 0.44 9.04 -10.01
C VAL A 60 -0.53 8.22 -10.87
N ILE A 61 -0.01 7.58 -11.91
CA ILE A 61 -0.75 6.59 -12.70
C ILE A 61 -0.04 5.24 -12.60
N VAL A 62 -0.84 4.20 -12.42
CA VAL A 62 -0.40 2.81 -12.30
C VAL A 62 -1.28 1.92 -13.17
N GLY A 63 -0.75 0.77 -13.58
CA GLY A 63 -1.54 -0.26 -14.25
C GLY A 63 -2.67 -0.75 -13.35
N ILE A 64 -3.78 -1.19 -13.96
CA ILE A 64 -4.96 -1.65 -13.20
C ILE A 64 -4.67 -2.87 -12.32
N GLU A 65 -3.82 -3.80 -12.79
CA GLU A 65 -3.43 -4.97 -12.02
C GLU A 65 -2.61 -4.59 -10.79
N GLU A 66 -1.71 -3.62 -10.97
CA GLU A 66 -0.88 -3.09 -9.90
C GLU A 66 -1.69 -2.31 -8.87
N TYR A 67 -2.63 -1.47 -9.32
CA TYR A 67 -3.59 -0.81 -8.43
C TYR A 67 -4.35 -1.83 -7.57
N ASN A 68 -4.87 -2.89 -8.19
CA ASN A 68 -5.59 -3.94 -7.47
C ASN A 68 -4.68 -4.71 -6.50
N ARG A 69 -3.39 -4.90 -6.82
CA ARG A 69 -2.41 -5.50 -5.92
C ARG A 69 -2.17 -4.62 -4.70
N LEU A 70 -1.93 -3.32 -4.90
CA LEU A 70 -1.74 -2.36 -3.82
C LEU A 70 -2.94 -2.33 -2.88
N LYS A 71 -4.16 -2.33 -3.43
CA LYS A 71 -5.40 -2.40 -2.65
C LYS A 71 -5.50 -3.67 -1.79
N ARG A 72 -5.09 -4.83 -2.33
CA ARG A 72 -5.05 -6.09 -1.54
C ARG A 72 -4.00 -6.04 -0.44
N MET A 73 -2.80 -5.54 -0.75
CA MET A 73 -1.73 -5.40 0.24
C MET A 73 -2.12 -4.46 1.37
N GLN A 74 -2.77 -3.33 1.06
CA GLN A 74 -3.31 -2.42 2.06
C GLN A 74 -4.24 -3.14 3.03
N LYS A 75 -5.21 -3.90 2.50
CA LYS A 75 -6.16 -4.67 3.32
C LYS A 75 -5.46 -5.70 4.21
N GLU A 76 -4.42 -6.36 3.71
CA GLU A 76 -3.64 -7.32 4.50
C GLU A 76 -2.86 -6.65 5.63
N ILE A 77 -2.30 -5.45 5.40
CA ILE A 77 -1.60 -4.65 6.41
C ILE A 77 -2.59 -4.18 7.48
N GLU A 78 -3.73 -3.61 7.08
CA GLU A 78 -4.78 -3.19 8.00
C GLU A 78 -5.26 -4.34 8.90
N MET A 79 -5.46 -5.53 8.32
CA MET A 79 -5.81 -6.72 9.11
C MET A 79 -4.72 -7.10 10.12
N LYS A 80 -3.44 -7.03 9.73
CA LYS A 80 -2.32 -7.31 10.64
C LYS A 80 -2.26 -6.31 11.77
N ASP A 81 -2.50 -5.03 11.50
CA ASP A 81 -2.53 -3.98 12.52
C ASP A 81 -3.68 -4.21 13.52
N VAL A 82 -4.86 -4.59 13.03
CA VAL A 82 -6.00 -4.95 13.90
C VAL A 82 -5.67 -6.16 14.78
N LEU A 83 -5.12 -7.24 14.20
CA LEU A 83 -4.74 -8.43 14.95
C LEU A 83 -3.65 -8.11 15.99
N LYS A 84 -2.71 -7.23 15.65
CA LYS A 84 -1.69 -6.76 16.59
C LYS A 84 -2.33 -6.03 17.77
N ILE A 85 -3.24 -5.09 17.52
CA ILE A 85 -3.97 -4.36 18.59
C ILE A 85 -4.73 -5.32 19.51
N ILE A 86 -5.40 -6.33 18.95
CA ILE A 86 -6.11 -7.35 19.74
C ILE A 86 -5.13 -8.12 20.63
N ASN A 87 -4.03 -8.61 20.06
CA ASN A 87 -3.02 -9.36 20.81
C ASN A 87 -2.36 -8.51 21.91
N ASP A 88 -2.05 -7.25 21.60
CA ASP A 88 -1.48 -6.30 22.55
C ASP A 88 -2.47 -6.04 23.71
N GLY A 89 -3.77 -5.85 23.40
CA GLY A 89 -4.82 -5.69 24.41
C GLY A 89 -5.03 -6.95 25.28
N GLU A 90 -5.00 -8.15 24.69
CA GLU A 90 -5.05 -9.40 25.45
C GLU A 90 -3.86 -9.55 26.40
N LYS A 91 -2.68 -9.11 25.97
CA LYS A 91 -1.47 -9.12 26.78
C LYS A 91 -1.59 -8.14 27.95
N GLU A 92 -2.05 -6.91 27.70
CA GLU A 92 -2.27 -5.90 28.75
C GLU A 92 -3.30 -6.35 29.79
N LEU A 93 -4.36 -7.04 29.35
CA LEU A 93 -5.35 -7.66 30.25
C LEU A 93 -4.70 -8.70 31.17
N LYS A 94 -3.87 -9.59 30.62
CA LYS A 94 -3.15 -10.62 31.38
C LYS A 94 -2.13 -10.02 32.35
N GLU A 95 -1.46 -8.95 31.95
CA GLU A 95 -0.43 -8.26 32.74
C GLU A 95 -1.02 -7.26 33.76
N GLY A 96 -2.35 -7.11 33.81
CA GLY A 96 -3.02 -6.19 34.75
C GLY A 96 -2.77 -4.72 34.46
N GLN A 97 -2.36 -4.37 33.24
CA GLN A 97 -2.07 -2.99 32.80
C GLN A 97 -3.33 -2.24 32.35
N VAL A 98 -4.49 -2.88 32.42
CA VAL A 98 -5.79 -2.29 32.07
C VAL A 98 -6.35 -1.42 33.20
N LYS A 99 -7.11 -0.39 32.83
CA LYS A 99 -7.84 0.47 33.76
C LYS A 99 -9.32 0.26 33.60
N GLU A 100 -10.04 0.15 34.71
CA GLU A 100 -11.50 0.11 34.71
C GLU A 100 -12.05 1.46 34.24
N LEU A 101 -13.01 1.42 33.31
CA LEU A 101 -13.68 2.60 32.81
C LEU A 101 -14.69 3.11 33.86
N LYS A 102 -14.35 4.21 34.53
CA LYS A 102 -15.30 4.92 35.40
C LYS A 102 -15.97 6.06 34.62
N GLY A 103 -17.25 5.88 34.27
CA GLY A 103 -18.04 6.84 33.49
C GLY A 103 -18.26 6.40 32.05
N SER A 104 -18.64 7.32 31.17
CA SER A 104 -18.89 7.01 29.76
C SER A 104 -17.61 7.08 28.91
N VAL A 105 -17.64 6.44 27.74
CA VAL A 105 -16.55 6.53 26.75
C VAL A 105 -16.31 8.00 26.33
N TYR A 106 -17.38 8.79 26.25
CA TYR A 106 -17.30 10.22 25.93
C TYR A 106 -16.50 11.01 26.97
N ASP A 107 -16.68 10.72 28.27
CA ASP A 107 -15.94 11.37 29.36
C ASP A 107 -14.44 11.09 29.29
N LEU A 108 -14.07 9.93 28.76
CA LEU A 108 -12.67 9.52 28.60
C LEU A 108 -12.04 10.20 27.39
N TRP A 109 -12.76 10.26 26.27
CA TRP A 109 -12.32 10.99 25.07
C TRP A 109 -12.04 12.46 25.37
N LYS A 110 -12.91 13.12 26.15
CA LYS A 110 -12.72 14.52 26.58
C LYS A 110 -11.45 14.75 27.42
N LYS A 111 -10.96 13.74 28.15
CA LYS A 111 -9.74 13.83 28.97
C LYS A 111 -8.44 13.61 28.17
N LEU A 112 -8.53 13.11 26.94
CA LEU A 112 -7.39 12.81 26.07
C LEU A 112 -7.12 13.90 25.02
N GLN A 113 -8.04 14.86 24.86
CA GLN A 113 -7.81 16.11 24.11
C GLN A 113 -7.07 17.12 24.97
#